data_AF-A0A382YSF5-F1
#
_entry.id   AF-A0A382YSF5-F1
#
_cell.length_a   1.000
_cell.length_b   1.000
_cell.length_c   1.000
_cell.angle_alpha   90.00
_cell.angle_beta   90.00
_cell.angle_gamma   90.00
#
_symmetry.space_group_name_H-M   'P 1'
#
loop_
_entity.id
_entity.type
_entity.pdbx_description
1 polymer ?
#
loop_
_entity_poly.entity_id
_entity_poly.type
_entity_poly.pdbx_seq_one_letter_code
_entity_poly.pdbx_strand_id
1 'polypeptide(L)'
;MEKKNGLDYVSWTHAWSAVKQAFPTASFMKHTFVDNQHNVLPFMRDYKGNTFVKVSVKIETINIEEIYPVMDNRMQAINAEKTSKFNKDKVGRIPDATEINNAFQRALTKCLAYHGLGINVYAGEDLPMGDMIE
;
A
#
# COMPACT_ATOMS: atom_id res chain seq x y z
N MET A 1 0.72 19.16 3.55
CA MET A 1 1.81 18.30 3.04
C MET A 1 2.85 18.20 4.14
N GLU A 2 3.26 16.99 4.52
CA GLU A 2 4.29 16.79 5.54
C GLU A 2 5.60 16.39 4.87
N LYS A 3 6.69 17.08 5.25
CA LYS A 3 8.04 16.74 4.80
C LYS A 3 8.62 15.68 5.71
N LYS A 4 8.78 14.46 5.19
CA LYS A 4 9.61 13.42 5.81
C LYS A 4 10.68 13.01 4.81
N ASN A 5 11.96 13.19 5.17
CA ASN A 5 13.11 12.92 4.29
C ASN A 5 13.10 13.67 2.94
N GLY A 6 12.55 14.88 2.87
CA GLY A 6 12.57 15.69 1.64
C GLY A 6 11.60 15.26 0.54
N LEU A 7 10.70 14.32 0.84
CA LEU A 7 9.60 13.93 -0.04
C LEU A 7 8.28 14.51 0.49
N ASP A 8 7.46 15.07 -0.40
CA ASP A 8 6.13 15.57 -0.08
C ASP A 8 5.16 14.39 0.06
N TYR A 9 4.83 14.01 1.29
CA TYR A 9 3.83 12.97 1.54
C TYR A 9 2.45 13.61 1.69
N VAL A 10 1.52 13.21 0.81
CA VAL A 10 0.10 13.31 1.13
C VAL A 10 -0.21 12.18 2.11
N SER A 11 -0.51 12.54 3.36
CA SER A 11 -0.99 11.55 4.33
C SER A 11 -2.27 10.91 3.77
N TRP A 12 -2.38 9.59 3.87
CA TRP A 12 -3.53 8.80 3.40
C TRP A 12 -4.85 9.36 3.95
N THR A 13 -4.84 9.95 5.15
CA THR A 13 -6.01 10.61 5.76
C THR A 13 -6.47 11.82 4.95
N HIS A 14 -5.54 12.63 4.43
CA HIS A 14 -5.87 13.76 3.58
C HIS A 14 -6.39 13.31 2.21
N ALA A 15 -5.76 12.30 1.61
CA ALA A 15 -6.24 11.71 0.36
C ALA A 15 -7.67 11.16 0.51
N TRP A 16 -7.93 10.41 1.59
CA TRP A 16 -9.25 9.89 1.90
C TRP A 16 -10.27 10.99 2.21
N SER A 17 -9.86 12.05 2.93
CA SER A 17 -10.74 13.20 3.20
C SER A 17 -11.18 13.89 1.91
N ALA A 18 -10.25 14.13 0.97
CA ALA A 18 -10.56 14.71 -0.34
C ALA A 18 -11.53 13.82 -1.14
N VAL A 19 -11.31 12.50 -1.11
CA VAL A 19 -12.25 11.52 -1.72
C VAL A 19 -13.63 11.64 -1.11
N LYS A 20 -13.76 11.67 0.22
CA LYS A 20 -15.07 11.75 0.88
C LYS A 20 -15.78 13.09 0.65
N GLN A 21 -15.04 14.17 0.44
CA GLN A 21 -15.61 15.47 0.09
C GLN A 21 -16.19 15.47 -1.34
N ALA A 22 -15.47 14.90 -2.31
CA ALA A 22 -15.94 14.81 -3.70
C ALA A 22 -16.97 13.69 -3.92
N PHE A 23 -16.80 12.56 -3.23
CA PHE A 23 -17.59 11.34 -3.36
C PHE A 23 -18.02 10.83 -1.97
N PRO A 24 -19.09 11.41 -1.38
CA PRO A 24 -19.53 11.08 -0.02
C PRO A 24 -19.94 9.61 0.20
N THR A 25 -20.27 8.89 -0.88
CA THR A 25 -20.63 7.46 -0.85
C THR A 25 -19.43 6.54 -1.04
N ALA A 26 -18.24 7.07 -1.33
CA ALA A 26 -17.04 6.26 -1.49
C ALA A 26 -16.72 5.46 -0.21
N SER A 27 -16.21 4.25 -0.41
CA SER A 27 -15.86 3.30 0.64
C SER A 27 -14.58 2.55 0.29
N PHE A 28 -13.81 2.15 1.30
CA PHE A 28 -12.71 1.20 1.11
C PHE A 28 -12.85 0.01 2.06
N MET A 29 -12.24 -1.12 1.69
CA MET A 29 -12.18 -2.32 2.52
C MET A 29 -10.74 -2.81 2.62
N LYS A 30 -10.29 -3.09 3.86
CA LYS A 30 -9.09 -3.88 4.12
C LYS A 30 -9.51 -5.35 4.16
N HIS A 31 -8.97 -6.15 3.24
CA HIS A 31 -9.37 -7.54 3.07
C HIS A 31 -8.64 -8.44 4.05
N THR A 32 -9.28 -9.55 4.39
CA THR A 32 -8.66 -10.67 5.10
C THR A 32 -8.52 -11.85 4.14
N PHE A 33 -7.67 -12.80 4.52
CA PHE A 33 -7.41 -14.03 3.79
C PHE A 33 -7.61 -15.21 4.72
N VAL A 34 -7.98 -16.36 4.16
CA VAL A 34 -8.07 -17.62 4.89
C VAL A 34 -6.84 -18.45 4.55
N ASP A 35 -6.07 -18.87 5.56
CA ASP A 35 -4.91 -19.73 5.35
C ASP A 35 -5.30 -21.22 5.23
N ASN A 36 -4.31 -22.08 4.98
CA ASN A 36 -4.53 -23.53 4.84
C ASN A 36 -5.01 -24.21 6.14
N GLN A 37 -4.95 -23.51 7.27
CA GLN A 37 -5.43 -23.97 8.58
C GLN A 37 -6.80 -23.36 8.93
N HIS A 38 -7.46 -22.67 7.98
CA HIS A 38 -8.73 -21.97 8.16
C HIS A 38 -8.68 -20.76 9.11
N ASN A 39 -7.49 -20.20 9.36
CA ASN A 39 -7.38 -18.96 10.12
C ASN A 39 -7.69 -17.76 9.22
N VAL A 40 -8.45 -16.80 9.75
CA VAL A 40 -8.69 -15.50 9.09
C VAL A 40 -7.56 -14.54 9.48
N LEU A 41 -6.75 -14.16 8.50
CA LEU A 41 -5.57 -13.31 8.69
C LEU A 41 -5.68 -12.02 7.88
N PRO A 42 -5.10 -10.90 8.36
CA PRO A 42 -5.09 -9.63 7.62
C PRO A 42 -4.06 -9.60 6.48
N PHE A 43 -3.48 -10.74 6.12
CA PHE A 43 -2.48 -10.88 5.07
C PHE A 43 -2.53 -12.29 4.49
N MET A 44 -1.95 -12.46 3.30
CA MET A 44 -1.59 -13.76 2.75
C MET A 44 -0.08 -13.89 2.66
N ARG A 45 0.42 -15.14 2.62
CA ARG A 45 1.82 -15.43 2.30
C ARG A 45 1.91 -16.28 1.05
N ASP A 46 2.87 -15.97 0.19
CA ASP A 46 3.17 -16.83 -0.97
C ASP A 46 4.10 -18.00 -0.57
N TYR A 47 4.34 -18.91 -1.52
CA TYR A 47 5.23 -20.05 -1.35
C TYR A 47 6.72 -19.68 -1.22
N LYS A 48 7.08 -18.41 -1.39
CA LYS A 48 8.44 -17.88 -1.23
C LYS A 48 8.61 -17.15 0.09
N GLY A 49 7.59 -17.10 0.95
CA GLY A 49 7.60 -16.41 2.22
C GLY A 49 7.35 -14.90 2.17
N ASN A 50 6.93 -14.32 1.03
CA ASN A 50 6.53 -12.91 0.96
C ASN A 50 5.13 -12.73 1.57
N THR A 51 4.91 -11.60 2.24
CA THR A 51 3.62 -11.25 2.84
C THR A 51 2.92 -10.15 2.04
N PHE A 52 1.61 -10.30 1.80
CA PHE A 52 0.80 -9.36 1.04
C PHE A 52 -0.48 -8.99 1.79
N VAL A 53 -0.93 -7.75 1.60
CA VAL A 53 -2.24 -7.26 2.04
C VAL A 53 -3.09 -6.92 0.82
N LYS A 54 -4.41 -6.79 0.99
CA LYS A 54 -5.30 -6.35 -0.07
C LYS A 54 -6.24 -5.25 0.39
N VAL A 55 -6.41 -4.23 -0.44
CA VAL A 55 -7.39 -3.16 -0.26
C VAL A 55 -8.29 -3.09 -1.49
N SER A 56 -9.57 -2.81 -1.31
CA SER A 56 -10.42 -2.34 -2.40
C SER A 56 -10.95 -0.96 -2.08
N VAL A 57 -11.10 -0.13 -3.11
CA VAL A 57 -11.76 1.16 -3.02
C VAL A 57 -12.87 1.19 -4.06
N LYS A 58 -14.08 1.53 -3.60
CA LYS A 58 -15.23 1.81 -4.44
C LYS A 58 -15.52 3.31 -4.45
N ILE A 59 -15.51 3.90 -5.65
CA ILE A 59 -15.94 5.28 -5.92
C ILE A 59 -17.00 5.19 -7.00
N GLU A 60 -18.21 5.67 -6.69
CA GLU A 60 -19.38 5.54 -7.56
C GLU A 60 -19.64 4.08 -8.00
N THR A 61 -19.54 3.79 -9.30
CA THR A 61 -19.75 2.45 -9.89
C THR A 61 -18.45 1.67 -10.05
N ILE A 62 -17.28 2.31 -9.85
CA ILE A 62 -15.98 1.71 -10.09
C ILE A 62 -15.43 1.15 -8.79
N ASN A 63 -15.05 -0.13 -8.80
CA ASN A 63 -14.32 -0.78 -7.72
C ASN A 63 -12.94 -1.19 -8.22
N ILE A 64 -11.90 -0.70 -7.56
CA ILE A 64 -10.51 -1.06 -7.84
C ILE A 64 -9.98 -1.82 -6.62
N GLU A 65 -9.16 -2.83 -6.88
CA GLU A 65 -8.48 -3.61 -5.86
C GLU A 65 -6.97 -3.49 -6.02
N GLU A 66 -6.25 -3.54 -4.92
CA GLU A 66 -4.79 -3.53 -4.89
C GLU A 66 -4.29 -4.61 -3.94
N ILE A 67 -3.41 -5.48 -4.44
CA ILE A 67 -2.62 -6.42 -3.63
C ILE A 67 -1.23 -5.83 -3.46
N TYR A 68 -0.83 -5.59 -2.23
CA TYR A 68 0.39 -4.84 -1.93
C TYR A 68 1.35 -5.63 -1.04
N PRO A 69 2.66 -5.68 -1.37
CA PRO A 69 3.64 -6.36 -0.55
C PRO A 69 3.88 -5.62 0.77
N VAL A 70 4.05 -6.37 1.86
CA VAL A 70 4.50 -5.81 3.13
C VAL A 70 6.01 -5.60 3.07
N MET A 71 6.44 -4.36 3.30
CA MET A 71 7.83 -3.93 3.15
C MET A 71 8.38 -3.30 4.43
N ASP A 72 9.70 -3.34 4.58
CA ASP A 72 10.41 -2.67 5.65
C ASP A 72 10.56 -1.15 5.39
N ASN A 73 11.25 -0.47 6.31
CA ASN A 73 11.55 0.96 6.21
C ASN A 73 12.51 1.32 5.07
N ARG A 74 13.13 0.34 4.40
CA ARG A 74 13.99 0.51 3.22
C ARG A 74 13.26 0.13 1.92
N MET A 75 11.93 0.00 1.98
CA MET A 75 11.08 -0.40 0.86
C MET A 75 11.47 -1.76 0.27
N GLN A 76 12.01 -2.65 1.09
CA GLN A 76 12.29 -4.02 0.70
C GLN A 76 11.17 -4.92 1.20
N ALA A 77 10.68 -5.83 0.34
CA ALA A 77 9.72 -6.85 0.75
C ALA A 77 10.25 -7.67 1.92
N ILE A 78 9.45 -7.78 2.98
CA ILE A 78 9.75 -8.64 4.12
C ILE A 78 9.38 -10.06 3.73
N ASN A 79 10.35 -10.96 3.89
CA ASN A 79 10.26 -12.33 3.44
C ASN A 79 10.70 -13.26 4.56
N ALA A 80 9.87 -14.23 4.92
CA ALA A 80 10.11 -15.15 6.03
C ALA A 80 11.18 -16.21 5.73
N GLU A 81 11.44 -16.50 4.46
CA GLU A 81 12.32 -17.58 3.99
C GLU A 81 13.68 -17.06 3.48
N LYS A 82 13.89 -15.74 3.54
CA LYS A 82 15.10 -15.11 3.01
C LYS A 82 16.34 -15.55 3.80
N THR A 83 17.24 -16.28 3.16
CA THR A 83 18.55 -16.60 3.74
C THR A 83 19.63 -15.76 3.08
N SER A 84 20.46 -15.05 3.86
CA SER A 84 21.65 -14.39 3.33
C SER A 84 22.91 -15.03 3.88
N LYS A 85 23.78 -15.53 2.97
CA LYS A 85 25.13 -16.00 3.31
C LYS A 85 26.11 -14.87 3.60
N PHE A 86 25.82 -13.66 3.10
CA PHE A 86 26.76 -12.52 3.10
C PHE A 86 26.35 -11.38 4.03
N ASN A 87 25.08 -11.34 4.46
CA ASN A 87 24.57 -10.25 5.28
C ASN A 87 23.68 -10.83 6.40
N LYS A 88 24.26 -11.03 7.58
CA LYS A 88 23.58 -11.62 8.75
C LYS A 88 22.38 -10.80 9.24
N ASP A 89 22.26 -9.54 8.84
CA ASP A 89 21.10 -8.70 9.15
C ASP A 89 19.93 -8.90 8.18
N LYS A 90 20.15 -9.62 7.06
CA LYS A 90 19.12 -10.01 6.08
C LYS A 90 18.73 -11.48 6.25
N VAL A 91 18.36 -11.85 7.46
CA VAL A 91 17.71 -13.13 7.77
C VAL A 91 16.20 -12.95 7.64
N GLY A 92 15.54 -13.98 7.13
CA GLY A 92 14.11 -13.98 6.88
C GLY A 92 13.33 -13.79 8.17
N ARG A 93 12.26 -13.01 8.09
CA ARG A 93 11.37 -12.75 9.23
C ARG A 93 9.94 -12.52 8.78
N ILE A 94 9.02 -12.64 9.73
CA ILE A 94 7.61 -12.31 9.55
C ILE A 94 7.42 -10.81 9.86
N PRO A 95 6.58 -10.08 9.11
CA PRO A 95 6.25 -8.70 9.43
C PRO A 95 5.52 -8.56 10.76
N ASP A 96 5.74 -7.47 11.47
CA ASP A 96 4.94 -7.13 12.65
C ASP A 96 3.60 -6.44 12.27
N ALA A 97 2.73 -6.22 13.26
CA ALA A 97 1.42 -5.60 13.04
C ALA A 97 1.52 -4.16 12.51
N THR A 98 2.57 -3.42 12.86
CA THR A 98 2.80 -2.05 12.40
C THR A 98 3.14 -2.04 10.92
N GLU A 99 3.97 -2.97 10.47
CA GLU A 99 4.35 -3.16 9.07
C GLU A 99 3.14 -3.56 8.21
N ILE A 100 2.31 -4.46 8.73
CA ILE A 100 1.03 -4.84 8.08
C ILE A 100 0.11 -3.62 7.95
N ASN A 101 -0.06 -2.84 9.02
CA ASN A 101 -0.90 -1.64 8.97
C ASN A 101 -0.35 -0.61 7.98
N ASN A 102 0.98 -0.38 7.97
CA ASN A 102 1.62 0.51 7.01
C ASN A 102 1.41 0.05 5.56
N ALA A 103 1.50 -1.26 5.30
CA ALA A 103 1.21 -1.82 3.99
C ALA A 103 -0.24 -1.56 3.56
N PHE A 104 -1.22 -1.70 4.46
CA PHE A 104 -2.60 -1.34 4.15
C PHE A 104 -2.78 0.13 3.79
N GLN A 105 -2.09 1.04 4.50
CA GLN A 105 -2.18 2.48 4.16
C GLN A 105 -1.52 2.78 2.81
N ARG A 106 -0.40 2.13 2.48
CA ARG A 106 0.24 2.26 1.17
C ARG A 106 -0.64 1.68 0.06
N ALA A 107 -1.26 0.53 0.29
CA ALA A 107 -2.20 -0.11 -0.63
C ALA A 107 -3.44 0.77 -0.87
N LEU A 108 -4.00 1.38 0.18
CA LEU A 108 -5.11 2.32 0.07
C LEU A 108 -4.72 3.51 -0.82
N THR A 109 -3.60 4.16 -0.53
CA THR A 109 -3.17 5.33 -1.32
C THR A 109 -2.87 4.95 -2.78
N LYS A 110 -2.31 3.76 -3.06
CA LYS A 110 -2.16 3.23 -4.43
C LYS A 110 -3.50 2.98 -5.12
N CYS A 111 -4.45 2.37 -4.42
CA CYS A 111 -5.78 2.12 -4.96
C CYS A 111 -6.53 3.44 -5.28
N LEU A 112 -6.38 4.46 -4.42
CA LEU A 112 -6.87 5.82 -4.71
C LEU A 112 -6.20 6.43 -5.95
N ALA A 113 -4.90 6.22 -6.14
CA ALA A 113 -4.18 6.69 -7.33
C ALA A 113 -4.72 6.07 -8.62
N TYR A 114 -5.14 4.81 -8.61
CA TYR A 114 -5.77 4.16 -9.76
C TYR A 114 -7.16 4.71 -10.10
N HIS A 115 -7.85 5.35 -9.14
CA HIS A 115 -9.07 6.13 -9.41
C HIS A 115 -8.77 7.51 -10.02
N GLY A 116 -7.51 7.81 -10.35
CA GLY A 116 -7.07 9.10 -10.90
C GLY A 116 -6.75 10.15 -9.84
N LEU A 117 -6.86 9.83 -8.55
CA LEU A 117 -6.60 10.77 -7.46
C LEU A 117 -5.12 10.81 -7.11
N GLY A 118 -4.47 11.95 -7.37
CA GLY A 118 -3.08 12.13 -6.98
C GLY A 118 -2.08 11.37 -7.86
N ILE A 119 -2.38 11.23 -9.16
CA ILE A 119 -1.37 10.89 -10.18
C ILE A 119 -0.09 11.70 -9.95
N ASN A 120 -0.19 13.00 -9.62
CA ASN A 120 0.98 13.86 -9.39
C ASN A 120 1.79 13.57 -8.11
N VAL A 121 1.24 12.86 -7.11
CA VAL A 121 1.96 12.50 -5.87
C VAL A 121 2.71 11.16 -6.04
N TYR A 122 2.24 10.30 -6.95
CA TYR A 122 2.91 9.05 -7.33
C TYR A 122 3.71 9.15 -8.63
N ALA A 123 3.48 10.18 -9.47
CA ALA A 123 4.24 10.49 -10.67
C ALA A 123 5.56 11.23 -10.39
N GLY A 124 5.90 11.43 -9.10
CA GLY A 124 7.22 11.87 -8.66
C GLY A 124 8.38 10.93 -8.99
N GLU A 125 8.16 9.91 -9.82
CA GLU A 125 9.22 9.14 -10.47
C GLU A 125 9.22 9.22 -12.01
N ASP A 126 8.25 9.85 -12.71
CA ASP A 126 8.33 9.79 -14.19
C ASP A 126 7.64 10.86 -15.05
N LEU A 127 7.02 11.93 -14.54
CA LEU A 127 6.58 13.00 -15.46
C LEU A 127 6.86 14.42 -14.92
N PRO A 128 7.52 15.29 -15.70
CA PRO A 128 7.65 16.70 -15.34
C PRO A 128 6.24 17.31 -15.21
N MET A 129 5.95 17.86 -14.04
CA MET A 129 4.74 18.65 -13.77
C MET A 129 4.81 20.02 -14.50
N GLY A 130 4.93 19.98 -15.83
CA GLY A 130 4.93 21.15 -16.71
C GLY A 130 3.66 21.30 -17.56
N ASP A 131 3.04 20.19 -17.96
CA ASP A 131 2.10 20.21 -19.11
C ASP A 131 0.66 19.78 -18.80
N MET A 132 0.16 19.94 -17.57
CA MET A 132 -1.27 19.67 -17.27
C MET A 132 -2.09 20.93 -16.99
N ILE A 133 -1.83 22.00 -17.75
CA ILE A 133 -2.80 23.08 -17.99
C ILE A 133 -2.69 23.51 -19.46
N GLU A 134 -3.52 22.92 -20.31
CA GLU A 134 -4.28 23.63 -21.35
C GLU A 134 -5.73 23.15 -21.30
#